data_AF-A0A2P4ZGX1-F1
#
_entry.id   AF-A0A2P4ZGX1-F1
#
_cell.length_a   1.000
_cell.length_b   1.000
_cell.length_c   1.000
_cell.angle_alpha   90.00
_cell.angle_beta   90.00
_cell.angle_gamma   90.00
#
_symmetry.space_group_name_H-M   'P 1'
#
loop_
_entity.id
_entity.type
_entity.pdbx_description
1 polymer ?
#
loop_
_entity_poly.entity_id
_entity_poly.type
_entity_poly.pdbx_seq_one_letter_code
_entity_poly.pdbx_strand_id
1 'polypeptide(L)'
;MDQLLTSLWTRGGWFRAFTPPSSAVNDTSSIASVQNEPPKGTPILNISSDVLLLIGDYLDASDILCLKLACRSTYALFPQTLKTMLPGQKKAVLPLIEKDHLGRGTFYCAHCNKLHAFQPTTGPQATLADTGERPKHGKCSRRDRFSPLNNPFGLSYAHARLAVNRHLYGAEHGIPLANLCIEHSEQRDKTTIKCSTSAKMMDGELFLRRTYVFAVAETDVAAFRKGTGARDFKLCEHTSFFSGSSAFQQYIPELQRRPLTGGYNLVPCREAPGSCGLCLMDYDITIEPCIFADSSIKSWKIVIRATHQLGDCRSPEDWKWARFTEARRPHLFFPNRPNRRGSTYSPGMVQKRWTDDEMEACAVLDGPESNRGLFGLSFFS
;
A
#
# COMPACT_ATOMS: atom_id res chain seq x y z
N MET A 1 15.09 -20.67 -3.64
CA MET A 1 13.67 -20.99 -3.90
C MET A 1 13.48 -22.48 -4.03
N ASP A 2 14.23 -23.24 -4.85
CA ASP A 2 14.19 -24.72 -4.75
C ASP A 2 14.48 -25.20 -3.33
N GLN A 3 15.56 -24.76 -2.67
CA GLN A 3 15.78 -25.08 -1.25
C GLN A 3 14.67 -24.59 -0.31
N LEU A 4 13.94 -23.53 -0.69
CA LEU A 4 12.88 -22.92 0.14
C LEU A 4 11.58 -23.73 0.00
N LEU A 5 11.21 -24.06 -1.24
CA LEU A 5 10.21 -25.05 -1.60
C LEU A 5 10.60 -26.37 -0.93
N THR A 6 11.75 -26.97 -1.24
CA THR A 6 12.22 -28.24 -0.63
C THR A 6 12.23 -28.19 0.90
N SER A 7 12.51 -27.05 1.54
CA SER A 7 12.40 -26.90 3.00
C SER A 7 10.96 -26.81 3.51
N LEU A 8 10.05 -26.20 2.74
CA LEU A 8 8.61 -26.19 2.99
C LEU A 8 8.01 -27.60 2.80
N TRP A 9 8.55 -28.37 1.84
CA TRP A 9 8.13 -29.75 1.54
C TRP A 9 8.72 -30.79 2.53
N THR A 10 9.91 -30.57 3.10
CA THR A 10 10.56 -31.52 4.04
C THR A 10 10.17 -31.32 5.51
N ARG A 11 9.76 -30.11 5.93
CA ARG A 11 9.15 -29.88 7.25
C ARG A 11 7.70 -30.37 7.25
N GLY A 12 7.52 -31.68 7.40
CA GLY A 12 6.28 -32.46 7.23
C GLY A 12 5.06 -32.14 8.13
N GLY A 13 4.71 -30.87 8.31
CA GLY A 13 3.49 -30.43 9.01
C GLY A 13 2.28 -30.17 8.10
N TRP A 14 2.48 -29.96 6.81
CA TRP A 14 1.43 -29.46 5.91
C TRP A 14 0.39 -30.49 5.44
N PHE A 15 0.71 -31.79 5.40
CA PHE A 15 -0.18 -32.80 4.82
C PHE A 15 -0.80 -33.80 5.82
N ARG A 16 -0.59 -33.63 7.13
CA ARG A 16 -1.35 -34.42 8.11
C ARG A 16 -2.86 -34.10 8.10
N ALA A 17 -3.29 -33.03 7.42
CA ALA A 17 -4.70 -32.66 7.29
C ALA A 17 -5.46 -33.43 6.18
N PHE A 18 -4.79 -34.21 5.32
CA PHE A 18 -5.43 -34.94 4.21
C PHE A 18 -5.27 -36.46 4.29
N THR A 19 -4.70 -36.97 5.38
CA THR A 19 -4.87 -38.40 5.72
C THR A 19 -6.19 -38.50 6.47
N PRO A 20 -7.24 -39.14 5.92
CA PRO A 20 -8.42 -39.43 6.72
C PRO A 20 -7.94 -40.22 7.95
N PRO A 21 -8.44 -39.91 9.16
CA PRO A 21 -8.07 -40.67 10.34
C PRO A 21 -8.34 -42.15 10.05
N SER A 22 -7.29 -42.96 10.14
CA SER A 22 -7.41 -44.41 10.11
C SER A 22 -8.46 -44.77 11.17
N SER A 23 -9.56 -45.35 10.74
CA SER A 23 -10.64 -45.83 11.60
C SER A 23 -10.08 -46.89 12.54
N ALA A 24 -9.60 -46.47 13.70
CA ALA A 24 -9.35 -47.34 14.82
C ALA A 24 -10.72 -47.74 15.37
N VAL A 25 -10.99 -49.03 15.23
CA VAL A 25 -12.17 -49.76 15.69
C VAL A 25 -12.18 -49.79 17.24
N ASN A 26 -13.39 -49.78 17.82
CA ASN A 26 -13.80 -49.88 19.24
C ASN A 26 -14.09 -48.53 19.95
N ASP A 27 -15.18 -48.29 20.69
CA ASP A 27 -16.43 -49.02 20.92
C ASP A 27 -17.43 -48.05 21.63
N THR A 28 -18.73 -48.26 21.38
CA THR A 28 -19.92 -47.89 22.20
C THR A 28 -20.09 -46.50 22.86
N SER A 29 -20.95 -45.65 22.29
CA SER A 29 -22.33 -45.36 22.76
C SER A 29 -22.94 -44.11 22.10
N SER A 30 -24.26 -44.17 21.94
CA SER A 30 -25.15 -43.43 21.05
C SER A 30 -25.28 -41.93 21.29
N ILE A 31 -25.07 -41.08 20.26
CA ILE A 31 -25.83 -39.85 19.96
C ILE A 31 -25.80 -39.58 18.43
N ALA A 32 -26.99 -39.40 17.84
CA ALA A 32 -27.36 -38.94 16.49
C ALA A 32 -26.27 -38.83 15.39
N SER A 33 -26.32 -39.76 14.43
CA SER A 33 -25.50 -39.77 13.23
C SER A 33 -25.93 -38.71 12.20
N VAL A 34 -25.24 -37.58 12.18
CA VAL A 34 -25.12 -36.76 10.96
C VAL A 34 -24.21 -37.54 10.00
N GLN A 35 -24.78 -38.07 8.91
CA GLN A 35 -24.00 -38.72 7.86
C GLN A 35 -23.11 -37.67 7.17
N ASN A 36 -21.87 -37.54 7.65
CA ASN A 36 -20.81 -36.86 6.92
C ASN A 36 -20.47 -37.74 5.71
N GLU A 37 -20.94 -37.37 4.50
CA GLU A 37 -20.38 -37.92 3.26
C GLU A 37 -18.85 -37.76 3.33
N PRO A 38 -18.07 -38.82 3.10
CA PRO A 38 -16.62 -38.69 3.02
C PRO A 38 -16.29 -37.67 1.92
N PRO A 39 -15.31 -36.79 2.12
CA PRO A 39 -14.93 -35.80 1.12
C PRO A 39 -14.67 -36.53 -0.19
N LYS A 40 -15.47 -36.24 -1.22
CA LYS A 40 -15.29 -36.77 -2.58
C LYS A 40 -13.84 -36.50 -2.98
N GLY A 41 -13.05 -37.56 -3.12
CA GLY A 41 -11.61 -37.46 -3.38
C GLY A 41 -11.31 -36.61 -4.61
N THR A 42 -10.10 -36.04 -4.69
CA THR A 42 -9.66 -35.21 -5.82
C THR A 42 -9.72 -36.02 -7.13
N PRO A 43 -10.69 -35.79 -8.03
CA PRO A 43 -10.96 -36.69 -9.15
C PRO A 43 -9.79 -36.81 -10.12
N ILE A 44 -9.00 -35.74 -10.25
CA ILE A 44 -7.84 -35.65 -11.13
C ILE A 44 -6.63 -36.47 -10.67
N LEU A 45 -6.57 -36.90 -9.39
CA LEU A 45 -5.48 -37.75 -8.91
C LEU A 45 -5.79 -39.25 -9.05
N ASN A 46 -7.02 -39.59 -9.45
CA ASN A 46 -7.45 -40.99 -9.65
C ASN A 46 -7.21 -41.50 -11.08
N ILE A 47 -6.75 -40.63 -11.99
CA ILE A 47 -6.35 -41.02 -13.36
C ILE A 47 -4.91 -41.52 -13.39
N SER A 48 -4.54 -42.29 -14.43
CA SER A 48 -3.17 -42.78 -14.58
C SER A 48 -2.17 -41.63 -14.78
N SER A 49 -0.93 -41.85 -14.38
CA SER A 49 0.17 -40.89 -14.59
C SER A 49 0.34 -40.53 -16.06
N ASP A 50 0.09 -41.48 -16.98
CA ASP A 50 0.20 -41.25 -18.42
C ASP A 50 -0.82 -40.24 -18.92
N VAL A 51 -2.05 -40.27 -18.39
CA VAL A 51 -3.07 -39.26 -18.72
C VAL A 51 -2.69 -37.89 -18.14
N LEU A 52 -2.10 -37.84 -16.94
CA LEU A 52 -1.59 -36.60 -16.37
C LEU A 52 -0.44 -36.01 -17.18
N LEU A 53 0.47 -36.84 -17.68
CA LEU A 53 1.55 -36.42 -18.57
C LEU A 53 1.00 -35.92 -19.90
N LEU A 54 0.01 -36.60 -20.47
CA LEU A 54 -0.69 -36.17 -21.69
C LEU A 54 -1.36 -34.80 -21.48
N ILE A 55 -2.04 -34.57 -20.36
CA ILE A 55 -2.59 -33.25 -20.01
C ILE A 55 -1.45 -32.22 -19.95
N GLY A 56 -0.33 -32.57 -19.33
CA GLY A 56 0.86 -31.73 -19.26
C GLY A 56 1.40 -31.30 -20.62
N ASP A 57 1.35 -32.18 -21.62
CA ASP A 57 1.79 -31.86 -22.99
C ASP A 57 0.93 -30.79 -23.68
N TYR A 58 -0.31 -30.58 -23.22
CA TYR A 58 -1.22 -29.52 -23.70
C TYR A 58 -1.17 -28.23 -22.88
N LEU A 59 -0.45 -28.22 -21.75
CA LEU A 59 -0.34 -27.05 -20.89
C LEU A 59 0.90 -26.23 -21.25
N ASP A 60 0.83 -24.91 -21.05
CA ASP A 60 2.02 -24.08 -21.16
C ASP A 60 2.97 -24.33 -19.98
N ALA A 61 4.22 -23.86 -20.05
CA ALA A 61 5.18 -24.10 -18.97
C ALA A 61 4.75 -23.48 -17.62
N SER A 62 3.90 -22.45 -17.65
CA SER A 62 3.38 -21.76 -16.47
C SER A 62 2.38 -22.64 -15.73
N ASP A 63 1.42 -23.17 -16.48
CA ASP A 63 0.33 -24.03 -16.04
C ASP A 63 0.86 -25.40 -15.62
N ILE A 64 1.85 -25.95 -16.34
CA ILE A 64 2.56 -27.18 -15.90
C ILE A 64 3.19 -26.95 -14.52
N LEU A 65 3.81 -25.79 -14.27
CA LEU A 65 4.40 -25.52 -12.96
C LEU A 65 3.32 -25.38 -11.89
N CYS A 66 2.19 -24.72 -12.17
CA CYS A 66 1.05 -24.65 -11.26
C CYS A 66 0.51 -26.05 -10.93
N LEU A 67 0.30 -26.90 -11.94
CA LEU A 67 -0.14 -28.29 -11.77
C LEU A 67 0.87 -29.09 -10.96
N LYS A 68 2.17 -28.92 -11.24
CA LYS A 68 3.27 -29.54 -10.50
C LYS A 68 3.26 -29.13 -9.02
N LEU A 69 2.94 -27.87 -8.71
CA LEU A 69 2.93 -27.37 -7.33
C LEU A 69 1.66 -27.72 -6.55
N ALA A 70 0.60 -28.19 -7.23
CA ALA A 70 -0.69 -28.48 -6.61
C ALA A 70 -0.63 -29.62 -5.56
N CYS A 71 0.16 -30.68 -5.80
CA CYS A 71 0.30 -31.78 -4.85
C CYS A 71 1.62 -32.55 -5.01
N ARG A 72 1.92 -33.44 -4.05
CA ARG A 72 3.15 -34.27 -4.09
C ARG A 72 3.21 -35.20 -5.30
N SER A 73 2.08 -35.77 -5.70
CA SER A 73 2.01 -36.71 -6.84
C SER A 73 2.36 -36.00 -8.14
N THR A 74 1.72 -34.86 -8.42
CA THR A 74 2.03 -34.05 -9.62
C THR A 74 3.42 -33.43 -9.55
N TYR A 75 3.93 -33.11 -8.36
CA TYR A 75 5.30 -32.62 -8.19
C TYR A 75 6.36 -33.60 -8.70
N ALA A 76 6.14 -34.90 -8.51
CA ALA A 76 7.06 -35.95 -8.93
C ALA A 76 7.00 -36.25 -10.44
N LEU A 77 5.87 -35.95 -11.09
CA LEU A 77 5.64 -36.29 -12.51
C LEU A 77 6.35 -35.35 -13.48
N PHE A 78 6.40 -34.05 -13.15
CA PHE A 78 6.85 -33.03 -14.09
C PHE A 78 8.30 -32.58 -13.81
N PRO A 79 9.25 -32.66 -14.77
CA PRO A 79 10.64 -32.29 -14.56
C PRO A 79 10.87 -30.76 -14.48
N GLN A 80 9.91 -29.95 -14.92
CA GLN A 80 10.03 -28.49 -15.02
C GLN A 80 10.35 -27.88 -13.65
N THR A 81 11.32 -26.98 -13.62
CA THR A 81 11.68 -26.25 -12.39
C THR A 81 11.52 -24.76 -12.62
N LEU A 82 11.33 -24.01 -11.53
CA LEU A 82 11.30 -22.57 -11.62
C LEU A 82 12.64 -22.02 -12.17
N LYS A 83 13.77 -22.71 -11.96
CA LYS A 83 15.07 -22.28 -12.50
C LYS A 83 15.08 -22.26 -14.03
N THR A 84 14.47 -23.26 -14.66
CA THR A 84 14.47 -23.42 -16.12
C THR A 84 13.46 -22.51 -16.83
N MET A 85 12.54 -21.86 -16.10
CA MET A 85 11.54 -20.97 -16.69
C MET A 85 12.13 -19.66 -17.22
N LEU A 86 11.57 -19.20 -18.33
CA LEU A 86 11.83 -17.88 -18.90
C LEU A 86 11.33 -16.76 -17.97
N PRO A 87 11.91 -15.54 -18.03
CA PRO A 87 11.46 -14.42 -17.21
C PRO A 87 9.97 -14.07 -17.39
N GLY A 88 9.43 -14.15 -18.62
CA GLY A 88 8.00 -13.89 -18.87
C GLY A 88 7.09 -14.88 -18.13
N GLN A 89 7.43 -16.16 -18.16
CA GLN A 89 6.69 -17.21 -17.46
C GLN A 89 6.74 -17.04 -15.94
N LYS A 90 7.92 -16.68 -15.40
CA LYS A 90 8.07 -16.32 -13.98
C LYS A 90 7.19 -15.13 -13.58
N LYS A 91 7.06 -14.11 -14.44
CA LYS A 91 6.19 -12.94 -14.21
C LYS A 91 4.71 -13.35 -14.13
N ALA A 92 4.31 -14.42 -14.83
CA ALA A 92 2.95 -14.98 -14.75
C ALA A 92 2.74 -15.86 -13.51
N VAL A 93 3.65 -16.80 -13.22
CA VAL A 93 3.46 -17.82 -12.16
C VAL A 93 3.72 -17.28 -10.75
N LEU A 94 4.77 -16.47 -10.55
CA LEU A 94 5.13 -16.05 -9.18
C LEU A 94 4.04 -15.24 -8.47
N PRO A 95 3.29 -14.34 -9.15
CA PRO A 95 2.12 -13.72 -8.55
C PRO A 95 1.00 -14.70 -8.20
N LEU A 96 0.89 -15.86 -8.85
CA LEU A 96 -0.10 -16.88 -8.47
C LEU A 96 0.34 -17.58 -7.19
N ILE A 97 1.62 -17.96 -7.09
CA ILE A 97 2.21 -18.55 -5.88
C ILE A 97 2.09 -17.59 -4.70
N GLU A 98 2.30 -16.29 -4.90
CA GLU A 98 2.15 -15.25 -3.87
C GLU A 98 0.74 -15.24 -3.23
N LYS A 99 -0.31 -15.51 -4.02
CA LYS A 99 -1.71 -15.53 -3.56
C LYS A 99 -2.07 -16.82 -2.85
N ASP A 100 -1.44 -17.92 -3.28
CA ASP A 100 -1.67 -19.25 -2.75
C ASP A 100 -1.06 -19.41 -1.35
N HIS A 101 -1.54 -20.36 -0.55
CA HIS A 101 -0.97 -20.67 0.76
C HIS A 101 0.55 -20.93 0.71
N LEU A 102 1.09 -21.43 -0.41
CA LEU A 102 2.54 -21.60 -0.60
C LEU A 102 3.33 -20.28 -0.55
N GLY A 103 2.67 -19.15 -0.83
CA GLY A 103 3.24 -17.81 -0.82
C GLY A 103 3.26 -17.13 0.54
N ARG A 104 2.75 -17.76 1.61
CA ARG A 104 2.70 -17.18 2.97
C ARG A 104 4.06 -16.63 3.40
N GLY A 105 4.07 -15.41 3.94
CA GLY A 105 5.29 -14.73 4.37
C GLY A 105 6.20 -14.28 3.22
N THR A 106 5.75 -14.36 1.97
CA THR A 106 6.49 -13.89 0.80
C THR A 106 5.68 -12.92 -0.07
N PHE A 107 6.37 -12.15 -0.90
CA PHE A 107 5.75 -11.29 -1.91
C PHE A 107 6.52 -11.34 -3.22
N TYR A 108 5.81 -11.10 -4.32
CA TYR A 108 6.38 -11.04 -5.65
C TYR A 108 7.05 -9.69 -5.90
N CYS A 109 8.33 -9.71 -6.26
CA CYS A 109 9.07 -8.54 -6.70
C CYS A 109 9.17 -8.51 -8.24
N ALA A 110 8.43 -7.58 -8.85
CA ALA A 110 8.45 -7.37 -10.29
C ALA A 110 9.83 -6.96 -10.85
N HIS A 111 10.69 -6.35 -10.03
CA HIS A 111 11.99 -5.88 -10.49
C HIS A 111 12.99 -7.02 -10.73
N CYS A 112 13.10 -7.96 -9.79
CA CYS A 112 14.05 -9.07 -9.88
C CYS A 112 13.37 -10.40 -10.30
N ASN A 113 12.04 -10.39 -10.43
CA ASN A 113 11.21 -11.52 -10.81
C ASN A 113 11.40 -12.72 -9.87
N LYS A 114 11.32 -12.46 -8.56
CA LYS A 114 11.48 -13.45 -7.48
C LYS A 114 10.47 -13.20 -6.35
N LEU A 115 10.22 -14.23 -5.56
CA LEU A 115 9.56 -14.11 -4.27
C LEU A 115 10.58 -13.72 -3.20
N HIS A 116 10.25 -12.70 -2.42
CA HIS A 116 11.02 -12.26 -1.27
C HIS A 116 10.23 -12.50 0.00
N ALA A 117 10.92 -12.91 1.07
CA ALA A 117 10.32 -12.91 2.39
C ALA A 117 10.05 -11.46 2.82
N PHE A 118 9.04 -11.26 3.66
CA PHE A 118 8.80 -9.99 4.33
C PHE A 118 8.60 -10.20 5.83
N GLN A 119 8.84 -9.15 6.61
CA GLN A 119 8.50 -9.13 8.03
C GLN A 119 7.18 -8.37 8.22
N PRO A 120 6.22 -8.86 9.01
CA PRO A 120 4.93 -8.19 9.25
C PRO A 120 5.06 -6.77 9.81
N THR A 121 6.18 -6.45 10.45
CA THR A 121 6.52 -5.13 11.02
C THR A 121 7.22 -4.20 10.02
N THR A 122 7.48 -4.65 8.79
CA THR A 122 8.12 -3.82 7.77
C THR A 122 7.21 -2.64 7.41
N GLY A 123 7.77 -1.44 7.31
CA GLY A 123 7.05 -0.25 6.90
C GLY A 123 8.00 0.83 6.36
N PRO A 124 7.47 1.98 5.91
CA PRO A 124 8.27 3.08 5.37
C PRO A 124 9.29 3.66 6.36
N GLN A 125 9.11 3.43 7.67
CA GLN A 125 10.02 3.84 8.74
C GLN A 125 11.13 2.82 9.05
N ALA A 126 11.03 1.58 8.57
CA ALA A 126 12.00 0.55 8.91
C ALA A 126 13.40 0.98 8.44
N THR A 127 14.29 1.23 9.41
CA THR A 127 15.70 1.48 9.16
C THR A 127 16.26 0.25 8.48
N LEU A 128 16.77 0.39 7.24
CA LEU A 128 17.40 -0.70 6.49
C LEU A 128 18.57 -1.38 7.24
N ALA A 129 19.01 -0.80 8.37
CA ALA A 129 20.01 -1.35 9.26
C ALA A 129 19.49 -2.49 10.18
N ASP A 130 18.19 -2.53 10.50
CA ASP A 130 17.66 -3.46 11.52
C ASP A 130 17.52 -4.90 11.05
N THR A 131 17.55 -5.15 9.74
CA THR A 131 17.27 -6.52 9.26
C THR A 131 18.47 -7.46 9.38
N GLY A 132 19.69 -7.01 9.66
CA GLY A 132 20.90 -7.85 9.75
C GLY A 132 21.25 -8.66 8.47
N GLU A 133 20.35 -8.68 7.49
CA GLU A 133 20.47 -9.40 6.25
C GLU A 133 21.33 -8.62 5.25
N ARG A 134 22.24 -9.35 4.62
CA ARG A 134 23.24 -8.81 3.69
C ARG A 134 22.59 -7.91 2.61
N PRO A 135 23.27 -6.86 2.13
CA PRO A 135 22.73 -5.78 1.28
C PRO A 135 22.11 -6.17 -0.08
N LYS A 136 22.05 -7.46 -0.44
CA LYS A 136 21.60 -7.92 -1.76
C LYS A 136 20.10 -7.65 -1.99
N HIS A 137 19.26 -7.70 -0.94
CA HIS A 137 17.82 -7.38 -1.03
C HIS A 137 17.55 -5.88 -1.20
N GLY A 138 18.44 -5.02 -0.72
CA GLY A 138 18.26 -3.56 -0.78
C GLY A 138 18.16 -2.97 -2.19
N LYS A 139 18.63 -3.69 -3.23
CA LYS A 139 18.55 -3.21 -4.61
C LYS A 139 17.13 -3.21 -5.18
N CYS A 140 16.27 -4.12 -4.72
CA CYS A 140 14.92 -4.26 -5.28
C CYS A 140 13.95 -3.21 -4.72
N SER A 141 14.02 -2.90 -3.43
CA SER A 141 13.11 -1.94 -2.78
C SER A 141 13.43 -0.48 -3.09
N ARG A 142 14.65 -0.17 -3.57
CA ARG A 142 15.11 1.21 -3.78
C ARG A 142 14.70 1.83 -5.12
N ARG A 143 14.42 1.04 -6.15
CA ARG A 143 14.16 1.57 -7.49
C ARG A 143 12.78 2.23 -7.62
N ASP A 144 11.83 1.81 -6.79
CA ASP A 144 10.42 2.18 -6.91
C ASP A 144 9.88 2.75 -5.60
N ARG A 145 10.51 3.83 -5.13
CA ARG A 145 10.20 4.46 -3.85
C ARG A 145 9.78 5.90 -4.05
N PHE A 146 8.60 6.23 -3.54
CA PHE A 146 8.23 7.60 -3.22
C PHE A 146 8.93 7.99 -1.93
N SER A 147 9.82 8.98 -2.03
CA SER A 147 10.49 9.58 -0.89
C SER A 147 10.52 11.07 -1.17
N PRO A 148 9.57 11.85 -0.63
CA PRO A 148 9.70 13.29 -0.66
C PRO A 148 11.09 13.63 -0.11
N LEU A 149 11.80 14.53 -0.78
CA LEU A 149 13.16 14.90 -0.40
C LEU A 149 13.19 15.33 1.08
N ASN A 150 14.15 14.78 1.83
CA ASN A 150 14.32 15.01 3.26
C ASN A 150 13.13 14.58 4.14
N ASN A 151 12.21 13.75 3.64
CA ASN A 151 11.16 13.14 4.46
C ASN A 151 11.53 11.68 4.78
N PRO A 152 11.47 11.25 6.05
CA PRO A 152 11.77 9.87 6.43
C PRO A 152 10.79 8.87 5.82
N PHE A 153 9.61 9.32 5.38
CA PHE A 153 8.60 8.47 4.75
C PHE A 153 9.05 7.94 3.39
N GLY A 154 9.41 6.67 3.37
CA GLY A 154 9.82 5.94 2.19
C GLY A 154 8.86 4.88 1.71
N LEU A 155 7.84 5.23 0.95
CA LEU A 155 6.91 4.23 0.43
C LEU A 155 7.48 3.58 -0.82
N SER A 156 7.88 2.32 -0.71
CA SER A 156 8.24 1.49 -1.87
C SER A 156 7.02 0.77 -2.44
N TYR A 157 7.12 0.35 -3.70
CA TYR A 157 6.10 -0.50 -4.32
C TYR A 157 5.88 -1.80 -3.55
N ALA A 158 6.95 -2.35 -2.94
CA ALA A 158 6.84 -3.53 -2.08
C ALA A 158 5.94 -3.27 -0.86
N HIS A 159 6.06 -2.11 -0.20
CA HIS A 159 5.20 -1.75 0.92
C HIS A 159 3.73 -1.66 0.50
N ALA A 160 3.46 -0.99 -0.62
CA ALA A 160 2.12 -0.86 -1.16
C ALA A 160 1.51 -2.21 -1.54
N ARG A 161 2.26 -3.04 -2.28
CA ARG A 161 1.84 -4.40 -2.64
C ARG A 161 1.55 -5.27 -1.42
N LEU A 162 2.41 -5.23 -0.40
CA LEU A 162 2.22 -6.00 0.84
C LEU A 162 0.95 -5.54 1.59
N ALA A 163 0.68 -4.23 1.67
CA ALA A 163 -0.54 -3.74 2.29
C ALA A 163 -1.80 -4.23 1.53
N VAL A 164 -1.78 -4.17 0.21
CA VAL A 164 -2.89 -4.69 -0.62
C VAL A 164 -3.02 -6.21 -0.50
N ASN A 165 -1.92 -6.96 -0.55
CA ASN A 165 -1.93 -8.42 -0.38
C ASN A 165 -2.57 -8.82 0.95
N ARG A 166 -2.28 -8.09 2.03
CA ARG A 166 -2.89 -8.37 3.32
C ARG A 166 -4.40 -8.22 3.28
N HIS A 167 -4.88 -7.15 2.63
CA HIS A 167 -6.30 -6.88 2.50
C HIS A 167 -7.00 -7.95 1.65
N LEU A 168 -6.37 -8.41 0.57
CA LEU A 168 -6.97 -9.38 -0.36
C LEU A 168 -6.86 -10.84 0.08
N TYR A 169 -5.74 -11.23 0.70
CA TYR A 169 -5.41 -12.64 0.97
C TYR A 169 -5.22 -12.93 2.47
N GLY A 170 -5.34 -11.93 3.33
CA GLY A 170 -5.27 -12.08 4.79
C GLY A 170 -3.90 -11.78 5.40
N ALA A 171 -3.84 -11.91 6.74
CA ALA A 171 -2.73 -11.41 7.56
C ALA A 171 -1.35 -11.98 7.21
N GLU A 172 -1.32 -13.19 6.67
CA GLU A 172 -0.11 -13.96 6.34
C GLU A 172 0.52 -13.60 4.98
N HIS A 173 -0.16 -12.78 4.17
CA HIS A 173 0.31 -12.37 2.84
C HIS A 173 0.80 -10.91 2.80
N GLY A 174 0.78 -10.19 3.91
CA GLY A 174 1.23 -8.79 3.90
C GLY A 174 1.31 -8.08 5.23
N ILE A 175 1.52 -6.76 5.15
CA ILE A 175 1.69 -5.86 6.30
C ILE A 175 0.39 -5.12 6.60
N PRO A 176 0.07 -4.83 7.88
CA PRO A 176 -1.10 -4.03 8.22
C PRO A 176 -0.97 -2.60 7.70
N LEU A 177 -2.11 -1.97 7.35
CA LEU A 177 -2.14 -0.56 6.91
C LEU A 177 -1.52 0.39 7.94
N ALA A 178 -1.63 0.07 9.23
CA ALA A 178 -1.00 0.81 10.31
C ALA A 178 0.52 0.98 10.13
N ASN A 179 1.21 0.04 9.46
CA ASN A 179 2.64 0.20 9.15
C ASN A 179 2.91 1.30 8.12
N LEU A 180 1.93 1.68 7.32
CA LEU A 180 2.01 2.82 6.39
C LEU A 180 1.61 4.13 7.08
N CYS A 181 0.93 4.05 8.22
CA CYS A 181 0.51 5.22 9.00
C CYS A 181 1.67 5.69 9.87
N ILE A 182 2.18 6.88 9.57
CA ILE A 182 3.41 7.39 10.19
C ILE A 182 3.17 8.83 10.59
N GLU A 183 3.53 9.14 11.83
CA GLU A 183 3.63 10.51 12.32
C GLU A 183 5.10 10.85 12.58
N HIS A 184 5.51 12.05 12.18
CA HIS A 184 6.81 12.60 12.55
C HIS A 184 6.71 14.12 12.63
N SER A 185 7.55 14.67 13.50
CA SER A 185 7.80 16.10 13.57
C SER A 185 9.22 16.37 13.12
N GLU A 186 9.40 17.35 12.26
CA GLU A 186 10.71 17.82 11.81
C GLU A 186 10.79 19.32 12.05
N GLN A 187 11.92 19.78 12.58
CA GLN A 187 12.21 21.20 12.67
C GLN A 187 13.11 21.58 11.49
N ARG A 188 12.67 22.54 10.68
CA ARG A 188 13.48 23.12 9.59
C ARG A 188 13.60 24.61 9.79
N ASP A 189 14.83 25.05 10.01
CA ASP A 189 15.15 26.42 10.41
C ASP A 189 14.27 26.83 11.61
N LYS A 190 13.39 27.81 11.41
CA LYS A 190 12.45 28.31 12.42
C LYS A 190 11.03 27.75 12.28
N THR A 191 10.80 26.86 11.33
CA THR A 191 9.48 26.27 11.07
C THR A 191 9.42 24.86 11.65
N THR A 192 8.44 24.61 12.50
CA THR A 192 8.12 23.24 12.94
C THR A 192 7.08 22.64 12.01
N ILE A 193 7.34 21.41 11.58
CA ILE A 193 6.52 20.70 10.60
C ILE A 193 6.08 19.39 11.22
N LYS A 194 4.78 19.23 11.41
CA LYS A 194 4.19 17.94 11.79
C LYS A 194 3.63 17.29 10.53
N CYS A 195 4.07 16.08 10.26
CA CYS A 195 3.60 15.27 9.15
C CYS A 195 2.94 14.01 9.70
N SER A 196 1.69 13.76 9.33
CA SER A 196 1.04 12.47 9.57
C SER A 196 0.62 11.84 8.24
N THR A 197 0.62 10.51 8.20
CA THR A 197 0.17 9.72 7.06
C THR A 197 -0.88 8.75 7.55
N SER A 198 -1.95 8.61 6.79
CA SER A 198 -3.01 7.64 6.99
C SER A 198 -3.23 6.86 5.70
N ALA A 199 -3.58 5.58 5.81
CA ALA A 199 -3.76 4.67 4.70
C ALA A 199 -5.09 3.93 4.80
N LYS A 200 -5.75 3.71 3.66
CA LYS A 200 -7.02 3.01 3.56
C LYS A 200 -7.07 2.15 2.30
N MET A 201 -7.91 1.10 2.35
CA MET A 201 -8.28 0.30 1.19
C MET A 201 -9.72 0.63 0.82
N MET A 202 -9.96 1.01 -0.44
CA MET A 202 -11.29 1.28 -0.98
C MET A 202 -11.38 0.63 -2.36
N ASP A 203 -12.41 -0.20 -2.60
CA ASP A 203 -12.63 -0.91 -3.87
C ASP A 203 -11.40 -1.69 -4.38
N GLY A 204 -10.66 -2.33 -3.46
CA GLY A 204 -9.44 -3.08 -3.80
C GLY A 204 -8.22 -2.20 -4.15
N GLU A 205 -8.32 -0.88 -3.99
CA GLU A 205 -7.24 0.06 -4.27
C GLU A 205 -6.70 0.70 -2.99
N LEU A 206 -5.39 1.01 -2.99
CA LEU A 206 -4.72 1.66 -1.88
C LEU A 206 -4.82 3.19 -2.01
N PHE A 207 -5.28 3.82 -0.94
CA PHE A 207 -5.30 5.27 -0.79
C PHE A 207 -4.39 5.72 0.35
N LEU A 208 -3.74 6.86 0.18
CA LEU A 208 -2.92 7.50 1.20
C LEU A 208 -3.30 8.96 1.38
N ARG A 209 -3.61 9.37 2.60
CA ARG A 209 -3.77 10.78 2.97
C ARG A 209 -2.60 11.22 3.83
N ARG A 210 -1.87 12.23 3.36
CA ARG A 210 -0.77 12.88 4.08
C ARG A 210 -1.21 14.25 4.56
N THR A 211 -1.06 14.50 5.85
CA THR A 211 -1.38 15.78 6.47
C THR A 211 -0.09 16.46 6.90
N TYR A 212 0.08 17.70 6.46
CA TYR A 212 1.20 18.56 6.82
C TYR A 212 0.66 19.73 7.63
N VAL A 213 1.23 19.96 8.80
CA VAL A 213 0.89 21.08 9.68
C VAL A 213 2.14 21.91 9.92
N PHE A 214 2.11 23.16 9.50
CA PHE A 214 3.18 24.13 9.68
C PHE A 214 2.80 25.18 10.70
N ALA A 215 3.80 25.55 11.48
CA ALA A 215 3.80 26.63 12.45
C ALA A 215 4.81 27.68 11.97
N VAL A 216 4.34 28.84 11.49
CA VAL A 216 5.20 29.89 10.91
C VAL A 216 4.96 31.21 11.61
N ALA A 217 5.95 31.77 12.30
CA ALA A 217 5.84 33.10 12.89
C ALA A 217 5.66 34.17 11.80
N GLU A 218 4.89 35.23 12.07
CA GLU A 218 4.63 36.31 11.10
C GLU A 218 5.94 36.94 10.58
N THR A 219 6.93 37.11 11.46
CA THR A 219 8.27 37.63 11.15
C THR A 219 9.07 36.71 10.21
N ASP A 220 8.74 35.42 10.17
CA ASP A 220 9.48 34.41 9.40
C ASP A 220 8.78 34.04 8.09
N VAL A 221 7.61 34.62 7.75
CA VAL A 221 6.88 34.28 6.52
C VAL A 221 7.71 34.52 5.26
N ALA A 222 8.50 35.60 5.21
CA ALA A 222 9.39 35.87 4.07
C ALA A 222 10.47 34.79 3.93
N ALA A 223 11.03 34.33 5.07
CA ALA A 223 11.98 33.23 5.10
C ALA A 223 11.31 31.91 4.72
N PHE A 224 10.09 31.64 5.21
CA PHE A 224 9.30 30.48 4.84
C PHE A 224 9.08 30.41 3.32
N ARG A 225 8.64 31.51 2.68
CA ARG A 225 8.46 31.56 1.22
C ARG A 225 9.76 31.38 0.41
N LYS A 226 10.92 31.72 0.99
CA LYS A 226 12.24 31.65 0.33
C LYS A 226 12.98 30.33 0.60
N GLY A 227 12.85 29.80 1.82
CA GLY A 227 13.61 28.69 2.39
C GLY A 227 13.02 27.31 2.10
N THR A 228 11.81 27.25 1.56
CA THR A 228 11.19 26.02 1.08
C THR A 228 11.37 25.92 -0.44
N GLY A 229 12.62 25.78 -0.89
CA GLY A 229 12.94 25.74 -2.31
C GLY A 229 12.20 24.60 -3.03
N ALA A 230 12.31 24.56 -4.36
CA ALA A 230 11.75 23.51 -5.23
C ALA A 230 12.18 22.05 -4.85
N ARG A 231 13.06 21.91 -3.86
CA ARG A 231 13.65 20.67 -3.40
C ARG A 231 13.12 20.19 -2.05
N ASP A 232 12.36 20.98 -1.29
CA ASP A 232 12.16 20.66 0.14
C ASP A 232 10.81 20.06 0.49
N PHE A 233 9.71 20.58 -0.09
CA PHE A 233 8.36 20.10 0.19
C PHE A 233 7.55 19.94 -1.08
N LYS A 234 7.07 18.71 -1.26
CA LYS A 234 6.20 18.33 -2.36
C LYS A 234 5.04 17.51 -1.81
N LEU A 235 3.84 17.75 -2.32
CA LEU A 235 2.68 16.89 -2.06
C LEU A 235 2.80 15.59 -2.86
N CYS A 236 3.25 15.70 -4.11
CA CYS A 236 3.64 14.60 -4.99
C CYS A 236 4.81 15.02 -5.89
N GLU A 237 5.37 14.14 -6.72
CA GLU A 237 6.51 14.52 -7.58
C GLU A 237 6.23 15.66 -8.57
N HIS A 238 4.97 15.97 -8.82
CA HIS A 238 4.50 16.98 -9.76
C HIS A 238 4.04 18.28 -9.11
N THR A 239 3.73 18.28 -7.81
CA THR A 239 3.16 19.42 -7.10
C THR A 239 4.03 19.77 -5.91
N SER A 240 4.84 20.81 -6.10
CA SER A 240 5.68 21.42 -5.07
C SER A 240 4.87 22.43 -4.27
N PHE A 241 5.35 22.83 -3.10
CA PHE A 241 4.64 23.87 -2.33
C PHE A 241 4.80 25.25 -2.97
N PHE A 242 6.02 25.53 -3.45
CA PHE A 242 6.39 26.82 -4.04
C PHE A 242 6.84 26.66 -5.48
N SER A 243 6.71 27.73 -6.27
CA SER A 243 7.14 27.75 -7.65
C SER A 243 8.65 27.49 -7.75
N GLY A 244 9.02 26.40 -8.42
CA GLY A 244 10.40 26.10 -8.77
C GLY A 244 10.79 26.64 -10.14
N SER A 245 12.04 26.38 -10.54
CA SER A 245 12.52 26.66 -11.90
C SER A 245 11.97 25.71 -12.97
N SER A 246 11.24 24.65 -12.57
CA SER A 246 10.68 23.68 -13.50
C SER A 246 9.31 24.12 -14.00
N ALA A 247 9.20 24.40 -15.30
CA ALA A 247 7.93 24.73 -15.97
C ALA A 247 6.88 23.60 -15.92
N PHE A 248 7.27 22.39 -15.50
CA PHE A 248 6.39 21.22 -15.46
C PHE A 248 5.86 20.89 -14.07
N GLN A 249 6.30 21.62 -13.04
CA GLN A 249 5.81 21.42 -11.68
C GLN A 249 4.71 22.42 -11.37
N GLN A 250 3.58 21.89 -10.91
CA GLN A 250 2.53 22.68 -10.31
C GLN A 250 2.97 23.13 -8.91
N TYR A 251 2.39 24.22 -8.44
CA TYR A 251 2.58 24.73 -7.08
C TYR A 251 1.24 25.01 -6.42
N ILE A 252 1.24 25.18 -5.11
CA ILE A 252 0.03 25.51 -4.33
C ILE A 252 -0.25 27.01 -4.44
N PRO A 253 -1.33 27.44 -5.13
CA PRO A 253 -1.59 28.85 -5.38
C PRO A 253 -1.77 29.68 -4.10
N GLU A 254 -2.37 29.09 -3.06
CA GLU A 254 -2.66 29.75 -1.79
C GLU A 254 -1.39 30.16 -1.06
N LEU A 255 -0.31 29.37 -1.18
CA LEU A 255 1.00 29.72 -0.61
C LEU A 255 1.71 30.85 -1.37
N GLN A 256 1.33 31.08 -2.63
CA GLN A 256 1.88 32.17 -3.45
C GLN A 256 1.12 33.48 -3.28
N ARG A 257 -0.16 33.42 -2.91
CA ARG A 257 -1.04 34.57 -2.77
C ARG A 257 -0.40 35.63 -1.87
N ARG A 258 -0.47 36.90 -2.27
CA ARG A 258 0.02 38.06 -1.50
C ARG A 258 -1.15 38.99 -1.14
N PRO A 259 -1.09 39.71 -0.02
CA PRO A 259 -2.07 40.73 0.32
C PRO A 259 -2.08 41.85 -0.72
N LEU A 260 -3.26 42.42 -1.00
CA LEU A 260 -3.43 43.56 -1.91
C LEU A 260 -2.73 44.82 -1.40
N THR A 261 -2.61 44.95 -0.08
CA THR A 261 -1.94 46.05 0.62
C THR A 261 -0.41 46.02 0.48
N GLY A 262 0.13 45.04 -0.26
CA GLY A 262 1.56 44.75 -0.27
C GLY A 262 2.02 43.95 0.95
N GLY A 263 3.28 43.51 0.92
CA GLY A 263 3.92 42.74 1.99
C GLY A 263 4.14 41.25 1.66
N TYR A 264 4.68 40.52 2.64
CA TYR A 264 5.03 39.11 2.52
C TYR A 264 4.09 38.17 3.27
N ASN A 265 3.14 38.71 4.04
CA ASN A 265 2.21 37.93 4.86
C ASN A 265 1.41 36.92 4.04
N LEU A 266 1.00 35.83 4.70
CA LEU A 266 0.11 34.84 4.08
C LEU A 266 -1.30 35.40 4.00
N VAL A 267 -2.09 34.88 3.06
CA VAL A 267 -3.51 35.23 2.92
C VAL A 267 -4.34 34.09 3.50
N PRO A 268 -5.23 34.36 4.47
CA PRO A 268 -6.06 33.31 5.04
C PRO A 268 -6.91 32.61 3.98
N CYS A 269 -7.06 31.30 4.12
CA CYS A 269 -7.99 30.49 3.35
C CYS A 269 -8.47 29.32 4.22
N ARG A 270 -9.65 28.78 3.90
CA ARG A 270 -10.21 27.60 4.55
C ARG A 270 -10.53 26.57 3.50
N GLU A 271 -9.96 25.38 3.68
CA GLU A 271 -10.23 24.19 2.87
C GLU A 271 -10.20 24.48 1.35
N ALA A 272 -9.26 25.34 0.93
CA ALA A 272 -9.14 25.70 -0.47
C ALA A 272 -8.70 24.45 -1.25
N PRO A 273 -9.48 24.01 -2.26
CA PRO A 273 -9.23 22.75 -2.93
C PRO A 273 -8.19 22.91 -4.03
N GLY A 274 -7.41 21.85 -4.24
CA GLY A 274 -6.53 21.74 -5.37
C GLY A 274 -6.34 20.30 -5.83
N SER A 275 -5.74 20.13 -7.00
CA SER A 275 -5.45 18.80 -7.55
C SER A 275 -4.19 18.81 -8.38
N CYS A 276 -3.53 17.66 -8.44
CA CYS A 276 -2.45 17.43 -9.38
C CYS A 276 -3.01 17.09 -10.77
N GLY A 277 -2.52 17.76 -11.80
CA GLY A 277 -2.91 17.50 -13.19
C GLY A 277 -2.28 16.24 -13.80
N LEU A 278 -1.35 15.58 -13.10
CA LEU A 278 -0.60 14.43 -13.62
C LEU A 278 -0.88 13.12 -12.89
N CYS A 279 -0.92 13.12 -11.55
CA CYS A 279 -1.30 11.95 -10.76
C CYS A 279 -2.67 12.11 -10.10
N LEU A 280 -3.20 11.02 -9.56
CA LEU A 280 -4.43 10.99 -8.77
C LEU A 280 -4.16 11.45 -7.34
N MET A 281 -3.78 12.73 -7.22
CA MET A 281 -3.66 13.42 -5.95
C MET A 281 -4.58 14.65 -5.95
N ASP A 282 -5.44 14.73 -4.95
CA ASP A 282 -6.21 15.91 -4.60
C ASP A 282 -5.72 16.42 -3.24
N TYR A 283 -5.90 17.71 -2.98
CA TYR A 283 -5.56 18.29 -1.69
C TYR A 283 -6.52 19.40 -1.26
N ASP A 284 -6.54 19.67 0.03
CA ASP A 284 -7.11 20.87 0.62
C ASP A 284 -6.03 21.59 1.43
N ILE A 285 -6.11 22.93 1.46
CA ILE A 285 -5.24 23.78 2.28
C ILE A 285 -6.05 24.77 3.11
N THR A 286 -5.68 24.88 4.38
CA THR A 286 -6.18 25.90 5.31
C THR A 286 -5.00 26.72 5.82
N ILE A 287 -5.12 28.05 5.74
CA ILE A 287 -4.15 29.00 6.26
C ILE A 287 -4.91 29.91 7.22
N GLU A 288 -4.55 29.85 8.50
CA GLU A 288 -5.21 30.62 9.54
C GLU A 288 -4.19 31.35 10.43
N PRO A 289 -4.45 32.61 10.83
CA PRO A 289 -3.66 33.26 11.86
C PRO A 289 -3.85 32.54 13.20
N CYS A 290 -2.78 32.39 13.96
CA CYS A 290 -2.80 31.81 15.29
C CYS A 290 -1.83 32.56 16.22
N ILE A 291 -1.98 32.34 17.53
CA ILE A 291 -1.05 32.82 18.55
C ILE A 291 -0.51 31.57 19.24
N PHE A 292 0.81 31.39 19.28
CA PHE A 292 1.39 30.31 20.08
C PHE A 292 1.23 30.64 21.55
N ALA A 293 0.69 29.68 22.31
CA ALA A 293 0.40 29.81 23.73
C ALA A 293 1.61 30.30 24.55
N ASP A 294 2.82 29.98 24.09
CA ASP A 294 4.05 30.19 24.84
C ASP A 294 4.75 31.54 24.54
N SER A 295 4.32 32.32 23.54
CA SER A 295 5.14 33.46 23.07
C SER A 295 4.40 34.75 22.75
N SER A 296 3.05 34.80 22.76
CA SER A 296 2.29 35.97 22.27
C SER A 296 2.66 36.41 20.83
N ILE A 297 3.46 35.62 20.10
CA ILE A 297 3.91 35.92 18.75
C ILE A 297 2.80 35.55 17.77
N LYS A 298 2.36 36.55 17.00
CA LYS A 298 1.47 36.34 15.86
C LYS A 298 2.10 35.38 14.87
N SER A 299 1.36 34.34 14.53
CA SER A 299 1.84 33.23 13.74
C SER A 299 0.77 32.77 12.77
N TRP A 300 1.16 31.86 11.88
CA TRP A 300 0.33 31.23 10.89
C TRP A 300 0.36 29.72 11.11
N LYS A 301 -0.83 29.13 11.12
CA LYS A 301 -1.03 27.70 11.06
C LYS A 301 -1.45 27.35 9.64
N ILE A 302 -0.66 26.51 8.98
CA ILE A 302 -0.92 26.03 7.63
C ILE A 302 -1.18 24.53 7.73
N VAL A 303 -2.36 24.10 7.30
CA VAL A 303 -2.72 22.68 7.26
C VAL A 303 -2.95 22.30 5.81
N ILE A 304 -2.22 21.31 5.31
CA ILE A 304 -2.41 20.77 3.96
C ILE A 304 -2.69 19.27 4.08
N ARG A 305 -3.81 18.82 3.52
CA ARG A 305 -4.16 17.41 3.46
C ARG A 305 -4.12 16.98 2.00
N ALA A 306 -3.21 16.08 1.65
CA ALA A 306 -3.07 15.56 0.30
C ALA A 306 -3.43 14.07 0.25
N THR A 307 -4.48 13.76 -0.51
CA THR A 307 -5.03 12.42 -0.67
C THR A 307 -4.63 11.86 -2.03
N HIS A 308 -4.02 10.67 -2.02
CA HIS A 308 -3.48 9.98 -3.17
C HIS A 308 -4.21 8.66 -3.39
N GLN A 309 -4.59 8.37 -4.63
CA GLN A 309 -5.05 7.05 -5.07
C GLN A 309 -3.90 6.34 -5.79
N LEU A 310 -3.38 5.27 -5.21
CA LEU A 310 -2.20 4.56 -5.69
C LEU A 310 -2.53 3.38 -6.62
N GLY A 311 -3.80 3.00 -6.68
CA GLY A 311 -4.29 1.87 -7.48
C GLY A 311 -4.24 0.54 -6.74
N ASP A 312 -4.38 -0.55 -7.49
CA ASP A 312 -4.42 -1.93 -6.98
C ASP A 312 -3.04 -2.46 -6.51
N CYS A 313 -1.96 -1.73 -6.81
CA CYS A 313 -0.58 -2.10 -6.51
C CYS A 313 -0.23 -3.55 -6.95
N ARG A 314 -0.83 -4.03 -8.05
CA ARG A 314 -0.57 -5.36 -8.63
C ARG A 314 0.50 -5.34 -9.70
N SER A 315 0.68 -4.22 -10.39
CA SER A 315 1.82 -3.99 -11.27
C SER A 315 2.54 -2.68 -10.93
N PRO A 316 3.88 -2.65 -10.89
CA PRO A 316 4.60 -1.38 -10.86
C PRO A 316 4.35 -0.53 -12.10
N GLU A 317 3.97 -1.16 -13.22
CA GLU A 317 3.68 -0.51 -14.49
C GLU A 317 2.28 0.13 -14.50
N ASP A 318 1.45 -0.11 -13.46
CA ASP A 318 0.19 0.61 -13.28
C ASP A 318 0.44 2.12 -13.29
N TRP A 319 -0.35 2.83 -14.08
CA TRP A 319 -0.08 4.24 -14.34
C TRP A 319 -0.30 5.12 -13.10
N LYS A 320 -1.19 4.74 -12.17
CA LYS A 320 -1.44 5.49 -10.92
C LYS A 320 -0.18 5.43 -10.06
N TRP A 321 0.36 4.22 -9.87
CA TRP A 321 1.62 4.02 -9.14
C TRP A 321 2.83 4.65 -9.87
N ALA A 322 2.95 4.42 -11.18
CA ALA A 322 4.07 4.91 -11.97
C ALA A 322 4.13 6.44 -11.97
N ARG A 323 2.99 7.14 -12.03
CA ARG A 323 2.92 8.60 -11.88
C ARG A 323 3.26 9.04 -10.48
N PHE A 324 2.74 8.37 -9.46
CA PHE A 324 3.09 8.67 -8.07
C PHE A 324 4.61 8.61 -7.81
N THR A 325 5.32 7.74 -8.54
CA THR A 325 6.78 7.53 -8.42
C THR A 325 7.61 8.04 -9.59
N GLU A 326 7.09 9.00 -10.39
CA GLU A 326 7.68 9.42 -11.67
C GLU A 326 9.16 9.86 -11.56
N ALA A 327 9.57 10.52 -10.48
CA ALA A 327 10.94 10.98 -10.30
C ALA A 327 12.00 9.86 -10.35
N ARG A 328 11.61 8.62 -10.07
CA ARG A 328 12.49 7.45 -10.15
C ARG A 328 12.43 6.74 -11.51
N ARG A 329 11.46 7.09 -12.36
CA ARG A 329 11.19 6.43 -13.64
C ARG A 329 10.89 7.41 -14.78
N PRO A 330 11.77 8.38 -15.05
CA PRO A 330 11.53 9.35 -16.12
C PRO A 330 11.36 8.66 -17.49
N HIS A 331 12.08 7.56 -17.73
CA HIS A 331 12.02 6.82 -18.99
C HIS A 331 10.63 6.26 -19.36
N LEU A 332 9.70 6.10 -18.40
CA LEU A 332 8.35 5.61 -18.71
C LEU A 332 7.45 6.68 -19.35
N PHE A 333 7.84 7.96 -19.27
CA PHE A 333 6.97 9.08 -19.63
C PHE A 333 7.54 10.02 -20.69
N PHE A 334 8.73 9.71 -21.22
CA PHE A 334 9.35 10.43 -22.32
C PHE A 334 9.49 9.50 -23.55
N PRO A 335 9.18 9.98 -24.77
CA PRO A 335 8.66 11.31 -25.13
C PRO A 335 7.12 11.42 -25.09
N ASN A 336 6.41 10.28 -25.13
CA ASN A 336 4.96 10.25 -25.15
C ASN A 336 4.41 10.26 -23.73
N ARG A 337 3.58 11.26 -23.39
CA ARG A 337 2.91 11.42 -22.08
C ARG A 337 1.42 11.05 -22.11
N PRO A 338 1.00 9.85 -22.56
CA PRO A 338 -0.43 9.54 -22.70
C PRO A 338 -1.14 9.39 -21.34
N ASN A 339 -0.41 9.03 -20.28
CA ASN A 339 -1.02 8.71 -18.99
C ASN A 339 -1.07 9.94 -18.09
N ARG A 340 -1.91 10.94 -18.40
CA ARG A 340 -2.24 12.02 -17.44
C ARG A 340 -3.46 11.61 -16.63
N ARG A 341 -3.77 12.36 -15.56
CA ARG A 341 -5.11 12.35 -14.98
C ARG A 341 -6.11 12.54 -16.12
N GLY A 342 -6.79 11.46 -16.51
CA GLY A 342 -7.68 11.44 -17.66
C GLY A 342 -8.96 12.23 -17.38
N SER A 343 -9.76 12.46 -18.42
CA SER A 343 -11.08 13.10 -18.27
C SER A 343 -12.01 12.34 -17.33
N THR A 344 -11.78 11.04 -17.14
CA THR A 344 -12.51 10.19 -16.19
C THR A 344 -12.21 10.50 -14.72
N TYR A 345 -11.14 11.24 -14.41
CA TYR A 345 -10.73 11.55 -13.04
C TYR A 345 -10.74 13.05 -12.79
N SER A 346 -11.94 13.62 -12.63
CA SER A 346 -12.10 15.05 -12.34
C SER A 346 -11.32 15.48 -11.08
N PRO A 347 -10.82 16.73 -11.03
CA PRO A 347 -10.30 17.33 -9.81
C PRO A 347 -11.26 17.13 -8.62
N GLY A 348 -10.70 16.78 -7.45
CA GLY A 348 -11.48 16.58 -6.21
C GLY A 348 -12.13 15.20 -6.05
N MET A 349 -12.15 14.35 -7.09
CA MET A 349 -12.74 13.00 -7.01
C MET A 349 -12.08 12.12 -5.93
N VAL A 350 -10.75 12.16 -5.82
CA VAL A 350 -10.00 11.32 -4.88
C VAL A 350 -10.31 11.72 -3.44
N GLN A 351 -10.36 13.04 -3.19
CA GLN A 351 -10.75 13.59 -1.88
C GLN A 351 -12.20 13.25 -1.53
N LYS A 352 -13.10 13.35 -2.51
CA LYS A 352 -14.52 13.01 -2.33
C LYS A 352 -14.67 11.54 -1.92
N ARG A 353 -14.08 10.60 -2.68
CA ARG A 353 -14.11 9.16 -2.34
C ARG A 353 -13.58 8.88 -0.94
N TRP A 354 -12.48 9.53 -0.56
CA TRP A 354 -11.93 9.40 0.79
C TRP A 354 -12.92 9.86 1.87
N THR A 355 -13.61 10.98 1.64
CA THR A 355 -14.55 11.56 2.61
C THR A 355 -15.84 10.76 2.70
N ASP A 356 -16.37 10.30 1.55
CA ASP A 356 -17.55 9.45 1.48
C ASP A 356 -17.33 8.15 2.28
N ASP A 357 -16.16 7.53 2.15
CA ASP A 357 -15.74 6.35 2.94
C ASP A 357 -15.64 6.66 4.45
N GLU A 358 -15.13 7.85 4.85
CA GLU A 358 -15.13 8.26 6.25
C GLU A 358 -16.55 8.42 6.80
N MET A 359 -17.45 9.00 6.03
CA MET A 359 -18.85 9.18 6.42
C MET A 359 -19.59 7.85 6.53
N GLU A 360 -19.39 6.93 5.58
CA GLU A 360 -19.98 5.59 5.62
C GLU A 360 -19.50 4.81 6.84
N ALA A 361 -18.20 4.85 7.14
CA ALA A 361 -17.64 4.18 8.32
C ALA A 361 -18.23 4.73 9.63
N CYS A 362 -18.42 6.05 9.75
CA CYS A 362 -19.07 6.65 10.92
C CYS A 362 -20.55 6.26 11.04
N ALA A 363 -21.30 6.26 9.94
CA ALA A 363 -22.72 5.89 9.94
C ALA A 363 -22.96 4.44 10.39
N VAL A 364 -22.02 3.52 10.08
CA VAL A 364 -22.09 2.12 10.55
C VAL A 364 -21.89 2.03 12.08
N LEU A 365 -21.04 2.86 12.66
CA LEU A 365 -20.81 2.90 14.11
C LEU A 365 -22.00 3.49 14.88
N ASP A 366 -22.72 4.44 14.27
CA ASP A 366 -23.89 5.12 14.84
C ASP A 366 -25.22 4.37 14.61
N GLY A 367 -25.16 3.08 14.26
CA GLY A 367 -26.32 2.25 13.94
C GLY A 367 -27.43 2.24 15.02
N PRO A 368 -28.69 1.97 14.63
CA PRO A 368 -29.91 2.21 15.43
C PRO A 368 -30.08 1.33 16.68
N GLU A 369 -29.10 0.47 17.01
CA GLU A 369 -29.15 -0.42 18.18
C GLU A 369 -28.81 0.28 19.51
N SER A 370 -28.40 1.55 19.49
CA SER A 370 -28.25 2.39 20.68
C SER A 370 -29.59 2.77 21.36
N ASN A 371 -30.73 2.46 20.73
CA ASN A 371 -32.06 2.79 21.28
C ASN A 371 -32.78 1.61 21.98
N ARG A 372 -32.07 0.54 22.36
CA ARG A 372 -32.60 -0.53 23.23
C ARG A 372 -31.78 -0.62 24.51
N GLY A 373 -32.25 0.06 25.57
CA GLY A 373 -31.83 -0.24 26.94
C GLY A 373 -31.47 0.94 27.82
N LEU A 374 -32.24 2.04 27.81
CA LEU A 374 -32.37 2.89 28.99
C LEU A 374 -33.13 2.09 30.07
N PHE A 375 -32.45 1.15 30.72
CA PHE A 375 -32.81 0.79 32.09
C PHE A 375 -32.40 1.97 32.96
N GLY A 376 -33.41 2.69 33.43
CA GLY A 376 -33.26 3.75 34.40
C GLY A 376 -32.51 3.25 35.62
N LEU A 377 -31.39 3.88 35.91
CA LEU A 377 -30.90 4.01 37.27
C LEU A 377 -31.17 5.44 37.69
N SER A 378 -32.35 5.60 38.30
CA SER A 378 -32.66 6.67 39.21
C SER A 378 -31.62 6.65 40.33
N PHE A 379 -30.77 7.67 40.40
CA PHE A 379 -30.09 8.03 41.64
C PHE A 379 -30.52 9.44 42.03
N PHE A 380 -31.53 9.48 42.88
CA PHE A 380 -31.66 10.54 43.87
C PHE A 380 -30.67 10.24 45.00
N SER A 381 -29.79 11.19 45.29
CA SER A 381 -29.51 11.75 46.63
C SER A 381 -28.50 12.87 46.50
#